data_AF-A0A382BDY5-F1
#
_entry.id   AF-A0A382BDY5-F1
#
_cell.length_a   1.000
_cell.length_b   1.000
_cell.length_c   1.000
_cell.angle_alpha   90.00
_cell.angle_beta   90.00
_cell.angle_gamma   90.00
#
_symmetry.space_group_name_H-M   'P 1'
#
loop_
_entity.id
_entity.type
_entity.pdbx_description
1 polymer ?
#
loop_
_entity_poly.entity_id
_entity_poly.type
_entity_poly.pdbx_seq_one_letter_code
_entity_poly.pdbx_strand_id
1 'polypeptide(L)'
;MDKAKELEAQMKKSQEKIKNIEVEGISGANSVKVILNGEGEMVKLEISPETIKEEKAIIEDLIVAAYNNAKVQLKSKTSEEISKATSGFGIPGFKWPI
;
A
#
# COMPACT_ATOMS: atom_id res chain seq x y z
N MET A 1 0.02 24.30 -23.43
CA MET A 1 -0.64 23.99 -22.15
C MET A 1 0.34 24.31 -21.04
N ASP A 2 -0.08 25.06 -20.02
CA ASP A 2 0.77 25.42 -18.88
C ASP A 2 1.25 24.12 -18.20
N LYS A 3 2.56 23.97 -17.97
CA LYS A 3 3.13 22.79 -17.28
C LYS A 3 2.42 22.48 -15.96
N ALA A 4 1.88 23.50 -15.30
CA ALA A 4 1.05 23.36 -14.10
C ALA A 4 -0.25 22.57 -14.34
N LYS A 5 -0.94 22.79 -15.46
CA LYS A 5 -2.18 22.06 -15.80
C LYS A 5 -1.91 20.60 -16.16
N GLU A 6 -0.78 20.34 -16.82
CA GLU A 6 -0.36 18.98 -17.13
C GLU A 6 0.02 18.20 -15.86
N LEU A 7 0.72 18.85 -14.94
CA LEU A 7 1.02 18.29 -13.61
C LEU A 7 -0.27 17.99 -12.84
N GLU A 8 -1.23 18.93 -12.80
CA GLU A 8 -2.51 18.72 -12.13
C GLU A 8 -3.26 17.50 -12.69
N ALA A 9 -3.30 17.35 -14.01
CA ALA A 9 -3.93 16.22 -14.67
C ALA A 9 -3.21 14.89 -14.37
N GLN A 10 -1.87 14.87 -14.40
CA GLN A 10 -1.10 13.68 -14.04
C GLN A 10 -1.28 13.30 -12.57
N MET A 11 -1.36 14.29 -11.67
CA MET A 11 -1.58 14.05 -10.25
C MET A 11 -2.97 13.46 -9.98
N LYS A 12 -4.03 13.96 -10.63
CA LYS A 12 -5.37 13.36 -10.52
C LYS A 12 -5.37 11.90 -10.97
N LYS A 13 -4.76 11.61 -12.12
CA LYS A 13 -4.62 10.25 -12.63
C LYS A 13 -3.82 9.35 -11.69
N SER A 14 -2.76 9.86 -11.07
CA SER A 14 -1.98 9.10 -10.10
C SER A 14 -2.74 8.86 -8.79
N GLN A 15 -3.56 9.81 -8.32
CA GLN A 15 -4.45 9.57 -7.17
C GLN A 15 -5.44 8.45 -7.45
N GLU A 16 -6.07 8.44 -8.63
CA GLU A 16 -6.97 7.35 -9.02
C GLU A 16 -6.25 6.01 -9.09
N LYS A 17 -5.01 5.98 -9.62
CA LYS A 17 -4.19 4.77 -9.61
C LYS A 17 -3.86 4.32 -8.20
N ILE A 18 -3.45 5.23 -7.32
CA ILE A 18 -3.08 4.94 -5.94
C ILE A 18 -4.23 4.25 -5.22
N LYS A 19 -5.46 4.77 -5.35
CA LYS A 19 -6.67 4.16 -4.75
C LYS A 19 -6.88 2.71 -5.16
N ASN A 20 -6.56 2.37 -6.41
CA ASN A 20 -6.70 1.02 -6.96
C ASN A 20 -5.46 0.13 -6.72
N ILE A 21 -4.43 0.61 -6.02
CA ILE A 21 -3.28 -0.24 -5.67
C ILE A 21 -3.74 -1.27 -4.64
N GLU A 22 -3.36 -2.52 -4.86
CA GLU A 22 -3.37 -3.54 -3.82
C GLU A 22 -1.94 -3.88 -3.40
N VAL A 23 -1.75 -4.00 -2.09
CA VAL A 23 -0.51 -4.50 -1.49
C VAL A 23 -0.80 -5.67 -0.60
N GLU A 24 0.11 -6.63 -0.64
CA GLU A 24 0.06 -7.83 0.18
C GLU A 24 1.07 -7.69 1.31
N GLY A 25 0.65 -7.87 2.56
CA GLY A 25 1.56 -8.03 3.69
C GLY A 25 1.48 -9.42 4.28
N ILE A 26 2.63 -9.95 4.68
CA ILE A 26 2.75 -11.33 5.17
C ILE A 26 3.44 -11.39 6.53
N SER A 27 3.10 -12.41 7.32
CA SER A 27 3.79 -12.77 8.56
C SER A 27 3.78 -14.30 8.77
N GLY A 28 4.48 -14.79 9.80
CA GLY A 28 4.42 -16.20 10.19
C GLY A 28 4.90 -17.18 9.11
N ALA A 29 5.93 -16.81 8.33
CA ALA A 29 6.38 -17.59 7.17
C ALA A 29 5.27 -17.83 6.12
N ASN A 30 4.54 -16.76 5.77
CA ASN A 30 3.42 -16.75 4.82
C ASN A 30 2.15 -17.46 5.35
N SER A 31 2.06 -17.66 6.66
CA SER A 31 0.91 -18.28 7.29
C SER A 31 -0.25 -17.31 7.54
N VAL A 32 0.03 -16.00 7.61
CA VAL A 32 -0.97 -14.93 7.61
C VAL A 32 -0.64 -13.95 6.50
N LYS A 33 -1.66 -13.60 5.71
CA LYS A 33 -1.59 -12.68 4.59
C LYS A 33 -2.73 -11.66 4.67
N VAL A 34 -2.39 -10.39 4.53
CA VAL A 34 -3.31 -9.25 4.52
C VAL A 34 -3.20 -8.54 3.18
N ILE A 35 -4.33 -8.23 2.55
CA ILE A 35 -4.37 -7.35 1.39
C ILE A 35 -4.95 -6.00 1.80
N LEU A 36 -4.21 -4.92 1.54
CA LEU A 36 -4.70 -3.55 1.69
C LEU A 36 -4.93 -2.91 0.32
N ASN A 37 -5.99 -2.11 0.22
CA ASN A 37 -6.19 -1.23 -0.92
C ASN A 37 -5.35 0.06 -0.81
N GLY A 38 -5.46 0.93 -1.80
CA GLY A 38 -4.76 2.21 -1.89
C GLY A 38 -5.05 3.19 -0.77
N GLU A 39 -6.23 3.07 -0.17
CA GLU A 39 -6.71 3.89 0.95
C GLU A 39 -6.25 3.29 2.30
N GLY A 40 -5.63 2.11 2.28
CA GLY A 40 -5.10 1.41 3.44
C GLY A 40 -6.15 0.64 4.23
N GLU A 41 -7.30 0.38 3.62
CA GLU A 41 -8.35 -0.49 4.15
C GLU A 41 -7.97 -1.95 3.88
N MET A 42 -8.24 -2.82 4.85
CA MET A 42 -8.05 -4.26 4.70
C MET A 42 -9.19 -4.84 3.89
N VAL A 43 -8.89 -5.31 2.68
CA VAL A 43 -9.87 -5.91 1.75
C VAL A 43 -9.85 -7.43 1.78
N LYS A 44 -8.76 -8.04 2.26
CA LYS A 44 -8.64 -9.49 2.41
C LYS A 44 -7.72 -9.86 3.57
N LEU A 45 -8.09 -10.93 4.26
CA LEU A 45 -7.28 -11.61 5.27
C LEU A 45 -7.31 -13.12 4.99
N GLU A 46 -6.14 -13.72 4.86
CA GLU A 46 -5.96 -15.16 4.68
C GLU A 46 -5.09 -15.70 5.81
N ILE A 47 -5.55 -16.77 6.46
CA ILE A 47 -4.85 -17.44 7.55
C ILE A 47 -4.76 -18.91 7.20
N SER A 48 -3.56 -19.48 7.31
CA SER A 48 -3.34 -20.90 7.04
C SER A 48 -4.07 -21.79 8.06
N PRO A 49 -4.51 -23.00 7.66
CA PRO A 49 -5.17 -23.93 8.59
C PRO A 49 -4.32 -24.31 9.80
N GLU A 50 -2.99 -24.30 9.66
CA GLU A 50 -2.05 -24.57 10.74
C GLU A 50 -2.09 -23.43 11.77
N THR A 51 -2.05 -22.18 11.32
CA THR A 51 -2.10 -21.00 12.20
C THR A 51 -3.41 -20.85 12.95
N ILE A 52 -4.53 -21.34 12.40
CA ILE A 52 -5.83 -21.33 13.10
C ILE A 52 -5.79 -22.21 14.36
N LYS A 53 -4.88 -23.19 14.44
CA LYS A 53 -4.72 -24.08 15.60
C LYS A 53 -3.86 -23.47 16.71
N GLU A 54 -3.20 -22.34 16.45
CA GLU A 54 -2.34 -21.67 17.41
C GLU A 54 -3.16 -20.95 18.50
N GLU A 55 -2.47 -20.50 19.55
CA GLU A 55 -3.11 -19.68 20.57
C GLU A 55 -3.59 -18.35 20.00
N LYS A 56 -4.73 -17.86 20.50
CA LYS A 56 -5.33 -16.59 20.09
C LYS A 56 -4.31 -15.44 20.07
N ALA A 57 -3.47 -15.33 21.10
CA ALA A 57 -2.46 -14.28 21.21
C ALA A 57 -1.45 -14.31 20.05
N ILE A 58 -1.03 -15.51 19.61
CA ILE A 58 -0.11 -15.68 18.49
C ILE A 58 -0.79 -15.23 17.19
N ILE A 59 -2.05 -15.62 16.98
CA ILE A 59 -2.82 -15.23 15.79
C ILE A 59 -2.97 -13.70 15.72
N GLU A 60 -3.31 -13.05 16.84
CA GLU A 60 -3.44 -11.60 16.94
C GLU A 60 -2.13 -10.89 16.57
N ASP A 61 -1.00 -11.33 17.14
CA ASP A 61 0.33 -10.78 16.84
C ASP A 61 0.71 -10.96 15.36
N LEU A 62 0.42 -12.12 14.77
CA LEU A 62 0.68 -12.38 13.37
C LEU A 62 -0.15 -11.49 12.44
N ILE A 63 -1.42 -11.25 12.76
CA ILE A 63 -2.27 -10.34 11.98
C ILE A 63 -1.73 -8.91 12.05
N VAL A 64 -1.36 -8.44 13.24
CA VAL A 64 -0.74 -7.11 13.43
C VAL A 64 0.55 -7.00 12.62
N ALA A 65 1.40 -8.02 12.65
CA ALA A 65 2.64 -8.04 11.88
C ALA A 65 2.39 -8.00 10.36
N ALA A 66 1.44 -8.80 9.85
CA ALA A 66 1.08 -8.81 8.44
C ALA A 66 0.49 -7.48 7.97
N TYR A 67 -0.38 -6.86 8.78
CA TYR A 67 -0.95 -5.53 8.49
C TYR A 67 0.14 -4.45 8.43
N ASN A 68 1.05 -4.43 9.41
CA ASN A 68 2.15 -3.48 9.43
C ASN A 68 3.10 -3.67 8.24
N ASN A 69 3.37 -4.92 7.86
CA ASN A 69 4.11 -5.24 6.65
C ASN A 69 3.41 -4.69 5.39
N ALA A 70 2.09 -4.88 5.26
CA ALA A 70 1.31 -4.32 4.15
C ALA A 70 1.35 -2.79 4.13
N LYS A 71 1.23 -2.12 5.29
CA LYS A 71 1.32 -0.65 5.39
C LYS A 71 2.66 -0.11 4.91
N VAL A 72 3.77 -0.80 5.20
CA VAL A 72 5.10 -0.41 4.70
C VAL A 72 5.14 -0.50 3.18
N GLN A 73 4.61 -1.59 2.60
CA GLN A 73 4.53 -1.76 1.16
C GLN A 73 3.62 -0.73 0.48
N LEU A 74 2.47 -0.40 1.10
CA LEU A 74 1.55 0.63 0.60
C LEU A 74 2.26 1.98 0.49
N LYS A 75 3.03 2.36 1.52
CA LYS A 75 3.81 3.60 1.50
C LYS A 75 4.84 3.61 0.38
N SER A 76 5.55 2.50 0.15
CA SER A 76 6.51 2.37 -0.95
C SER A 76 5.84 2.56 -2.31
N LYS A 77 4.79 1.77 -2.60
CA LYS A 77 4.08 1.83 -3.89
C LYS A 77 3.44 3.21 -4.14
N THR A 78 2.88 3.82 -3.09
CA THR A 78 2.34 5.19 -3.18
C THR A 78 3.43 6.20 -3.56
N SER A 79 4.59 6.12 -2.89
CA SER A 79 5.73 6.99 -3.19
C SER A 79 6.27 6.77 -4.60
N GLU A 80 6.30 5.52 -5.07
CA GLU A 80 6.70 5.17 -6.43
C GLU A 80 5.75 5.76 -7.48
N GLU A 81 4.43 5.66 -7.29
CA GLU A 81 3.46 6.23 -8.23
C GLU A 81 3.49 7.76 -8.26
N ILE A 82 3.70 8.41 -7.11
CA ILE A 82 3.92 9.87 -7.06
C ILE A 82 5.20 10.23 -7.81
N SER A 83 6.31 9.51 -7.54
CA SER A 83 7.59 9.76 -8.22
C SER A 83 7.46 9.60 -9.74
N LYS A 84 6.74 8.58 -10.22
CA LYS A 84 6.48 8.40 -11.66
C LYS A 84 5.71 9.58 -12.26
N ALA A 85 4.74 10.11 -11.52
CA ALA A 85 3.93 11.26 -11.95
C ALA A 85 4.76 12.56 -12.02
N THR A 86 5.74 12.73 -11.14
CA THR A 86 6.54 13.98 -11.07
C THR A 86 7.87 13.91 -11.82
N SER A 87 8.33 12.71 -12.21
CA SER A 87 9.60 12.51 -12.93
C SER A 87 9.68 13.30 -14.23
N GLY A 88 8.57 13.43 -14.97
CA GLY A 88 8.50 14.22 -16.21
C GLY A 88 8.62 15.73 -16.00
N PHE A 89 8.49 16.21 -14.75
CA PHE A 89 8.54 17.62 -14.38
C PHE A 89 9.84 18.02 -13.70
N GLY A 90 10.75 17.07 -13.44
CA GLY A 90 12.03 17.34 -12.78
C GLY A 90 11.89 17.80 -11.33
N ILE A 91 10.84 17.34 -10.62
CA ILE A 91 10.60 17.68 -9.21
C ILE A 91 11.01 16.49 -8.33
N PRO A 92 12.27 16.44 -7.84
CA PRO A 92 12.72 15.39 -6.94
C PRO A 92 12.10 15.57 -5.55
N GLY A 93 11.71 14.46 -4.91
CA GLY A 93 11.28 14.44 -3.51
C GLY A 93 9.95 15.15 -3.22
N PHE A 94 9.11 15.36 -4.24
CA PHE A 94 7.79 15.94 -4.08
C PHE A 94 6.91 15.07 -3.16
N LYS A 95 6.56 15.61 -1.99
CA LYS A 95 5.58 15.00 -1.09
C LYS A 95 4.23 15.63 -1.35
N TRP A 96 3.30 14.86 -1.89
CA TRP A 96 1.93 15.31 -2.04
C TRP A 96 1.25 15.38 -0.67
N PRO A 97 0.43 16.42 -0.38
CA PRO A 97 -0.48 16.38 0.75
C PRO A 97 -1.52 15.28 0.48
N ILE A 98 -1.28 14.11 1.08
CA ILE A 98 -2.29 13.07 1.26
C ILE A 98 -3.30 13.49 2.31
#